data_AF-A0A7X6CCH3-F1
#
_entry.id   AF-A0A7X6CCH3-F1
#
_cell.length_a   1.000
_cell.length_b   1.000
_cell.length_c   1.000
_cell.angle_alpha   90.00
_cell.angle_beta   90.00
_cell.angle_gamma   90.00
#
_symmetry.space_group_name_H-M   'P 1'
#
loop_
_entity.id
_entity.type
_entity.pdbx_description
1 polymer ?
#
loop_
_entity_poly.entity_id
_entity_poly.type
_entity_poly.pdbx_seq_one_letter_code
_entity_poly.pdbx_strand_id
1 'polypeptide(L)'
;MALINGTNGNDNLNGTAATDTLRGLDGNDNLFGGFFGDDFLDGGNGNDTATYLGFGNNINASLETNKATFFGGSGTFISIENLIGGNNQDVLIGNEVSNRIDGSFGGDRIFGRAGNDFLIGGAGFDF
;
A
#
# COMPACT_ATOMS: atom_id res chain seq x y z
N MET A 1 -6.52 12.65 -13.17
CA MET A 1 -5.26 12.12 -13.72
C MET A 1 -4.17 13.13 -13.64
N ALA A 2 -3.50 13.08 -12.50
CA ALA A 2 -2.18 13.64 -12.28
C ALA A 2 -1.12 12.55 -12.53
N LEU A 3 0.06 13.00 -12.96
CA LEU A 3 1.30 12.23 -12.91
C LEU A 3 2.18 12.87 -11.84
N ILE A 4 2.56 12.09 -10.84
CA ILE A 4 3.35 12.54 -9.70
C ILE A 4 4.63 11.72 -9.71
N ASN A 5 5.76 12.39 -9.88
CA ASN A 5 7.07 11.75 -9.77
C ASN A 5 7.75 12.21 -8.50
N GLY A 6 8.34 11.26 -7.77
CA GLY A 6 9.33 11.51 -6.75
C GLY A 6 10.67 11.92 -7.36
N THR A 7 11.71 11.63 -6.60
CA THR A 7 13.09 12.00 -6.81
C THR A 7 13.96 10.75 -6.70
N ASN A 8 15.28 10.90 -6.60
CA ASN A 8 16.16 9.75 -6.37
C ASN A 8 16.39 9.46 -4.87
N GLY A 9 15.55 10.03 -4.00
CA GLY A 9 15.62 9.83 -2.57
C GLY A 9 14.25 9.46 -2.02
N ASN A 10 14.20 9.15 -0.73
CA ASN A 10 12.97 8.69 -0.08
C ASN A 10 11.89 9.78 -0.08
N ASP A 11 10.78 9.51 -0.74
CA ASP A 11 9.67 10.42 -0.95
C ASP A 11 8.38 9.97 -0.24
N ASN A 12 7.52 10.94 0.05
CA ASN A 12 6.13 10.71 0.47
C ASN A 12 5.21 11.26 -0.62
N LEU A 13 4.73 10.38 -1.48
CA LEU A 13 3.90 10.75 -2.63
C LEU A 13 2.42 10.61 -2.27
N ASN A 14 1.68 11.68 -2.44
CA ASN A 14 0.23 11.72 -2.21
C ASN A 14 -0.49 12.09 -3.51
N GLY A 15 -1.32 11.18 -3.98
CA GLY A 15 -2.27 11.41 -5.06
C GLY A 15 -3.45 12.29 -4.65
N THR A 16 -4.34 12.47 -5.59
CA THR A 16 -5.54 13.30 -5.49
C THR A 16 -6.77 12.42 -5.23
N ALA A 17 -7.98 12.93 -5.45
CA ALA A 17 -9.20 12.13 -5.35
C ALA A 17 -9.63 11.53 -6.71
N ALA A 18 -8.77 11.57 -7.71
CA ALA A 18 -9.02 11.03 -9.04
C ALA A 18 -7.96 9.99 -9.36
N THR A 19 -8.22 9.16 -10.38
CA THR A 19 -7.20 8.26 -10.95
C THR A 19 -5.90 9.00 -11.21
N ASP A 20 -4.82 8.53 -10.60
CA ASP A 20 -3.49 9.11 -10.70
C ASP A 20 -2.41 8.06 -11.03
N THR A 21 -1.24 8.54 -11.40
CA THR A 21 -0.02 7.74 -11.57
C THR A 21 1.06 8.32 -10.68
N LEU A 22 1.55 7.52 -9.73
CA LEU A 22 2.64 7.88 -8.83
C LEU A 22 3.88 7.05 -9.20
N ARG A 23 5.04 7.69 -9.26
CA ARG A 23 6.35 7.05 -9.51
C ARG A 23 7.36 7.49 -8.47
N GLY A 24 7.85 6.57 -7.64
CA GLY A 24 8.87 6.81 -6.62
C GLY A 24 10.23 7.13 -7.22
N LEU A 25 10.68 6.30 -8.18
CA LEU A 25 11.98 6.32 -8.86
C LEU A 25 13.07 5.59 -8.08
N ASP A 26 14.02 6.28 -7.43
CA ASP A 26 14.98 5.61 -6.54
C ASP A 26 14.71 6.06 -5.11
N GLY A 27 14.85 5.18 -4.14
CA GLY A 27 14.62 5.51 -2.74
C GLY A 27 13.69 4.51 -2.08
N ASN A 28 13.42 4.70 -0.80
CA ASN A 28 12.39 3.96 -0.09
C ASN A 28 11.19 4.88 0.08
N ASP A 29 10.18 4.70 -0.77
CA ASP A 29 9.11 5.65 -0.94
C ASP A 29 7.82 5.19 -0.27
N ASN A 30 7.02 6.16 0.20
CA ASN A 30 5.66 5.92 0.66
C ASN A 30 4.67 6.49 -0.36
N LEU A 31 3.86 5.63 -0.94
CA LEU A 31 2.93 5.97 -2.00
C LEU A 31 1.49 5.83 -1.51
N PHE A 32 0.76 6.96 -1.50
CA PHE A 32 -0.66 7.03 -1.22
C PHE A 32 -1.40 7.48 -2.48
N GLY A 33 -2.18 6.60 -3.11
CA GLY A 33 -2.92 6.92 -4.34
C GLY A 33 -4.00 7.98 -4.16
N GLY A 34 -4.53 8.11 -2.95
CA GLY A 34 -5.70 8.94 -2.67
C GLY A 34 -6.88 8.11 -2.20
N PHE A 35 -8.00 8.78 -1.89
CA PHE A 35 -9.20 8.13 -1.33
C PHE A 35 -10.16 7.55 -2.38
N PHE A 36 -9.98 7.93 -3.65
CA PHE A 36 -10.88 7.60 -4.75
C PHE A 36 -10.10 7.51 -6.06
N GLY A 37 -10.66 6.79 -7.03
CA GLY A 37 -10.04 6.61 -8.33
C GLY A 37 -9.28 5.30 -8.43
N ASP A 38 -8.96 4.95 -9.67
CA ASP A 38 -8.10 3.80 -9.99
C ASP A 38 -6.68 4.31 -10.18
N ASP A 39 -5.80 4.05 -9.21
CA ASP A 39 -4.45 4.59 -9.16
C ASP A 39 -3.39 3.57 -9.59
N PHE A 40 -2.33 4.07 -10.19
CA PHE A 40 -1.12 3.28 -10.50
C PHE A 40 0.02 3.74 -9.61
N LEU A 41 0.55 2.85 -8.78
CA LEU A 41 1.65 3.12 -7.86
C LEU A 41 2.89 2.32 -8.31
N ASP A 42 3.93 3.04 -8.69
CA ASP A 42 5.23 2.52 -9.09
C ASP A 42 6.27 2.95 -8.07
N GLY A 43 6.74 2.05 -7.21
CA GLY A 43 7.77 2.39 -6.21
C GLY A 43 9.12 2.66 -6.87
N GLY A 44 9.48 1.87 -7.88
CA GLY A 44 10.76 1.96 -8.56
C GLY A 44 11.83 1.10 -7.89
N ASN A 45 13.00 1.68 -7.62
CA ASN A 45 14.11 1.01 -6.98
C ASN A 45 14.16 1.35 -5.49
N GLY A 46 14.13 0.32 -4.66
CA GLY A 46 14.38 0.44 -3.23
C GLY A 46 13.46 -0.47 -2.46
N ASN A 47 12.94 0.02 -1.35
CA ASN A 47 12.02 -0.72 -0.50
C ASN A 47 10.80 0.17 -0.22
N ASP A 48 9.79 -0.01 -1.06
CA ASP A 48 8.69 0.92 -1.24
C ASP A 48 7.41 0.41 -0.57
N THR A 49 6.58 1.36 -0.16
CA THR A 49 5.40 1.08 0.65
C THR A 49 4.16 1.70 0.02
N ALA A 50 3.18 0.87 -0.34
CA ALA A 50 1.84 1.37 -0.58
C ALA A 50 1.14 1.53 0.77
N THR A 51 0.73 2.76 1.08
CA THR A 51 0.06 3.09 2.33
C THR A 51 -1.37 3.52 2.08
N TYR A 52 -2.25 3.19 3.02
CA TYR A 52 -3.63 3.64 3.06
C TYR A 52 -3.97 4.28 4.41
N LEU A 53 -2.96 4.76 5.13
CA LEU A 53 -3.13 5.33 6.47
C LEU A 53 -4.20 6.42 6.46
N GLY A 54 -5.16 6.35 7.38
CA GLY A 54 -6.28 7.29 7.45
C GLY A 54 -7.51 6.91 6.62
N PHE A 55 -7.48 5.82 5.85
CA PHE A 55 -8.67 5.33 5.15
C PHE A 55 -9.78 4.91 6.11
N GLY A 56 -10.97 5.49 5.90
CA GLY A 56 -12.17 5.19 6.66
C GLY A 56 -12.99 4.00 6.15
N ASN A 57 -12.50 3.27 5.15
CA ASN A 57 -13.14 2.09 4.60
C ASN A 57 -12.19 0.89 4.68
N ASN A 58 -12.74 -0.31 4.66
CA ASN A 58 -11.97 -1.55 4.52
C ASN A 58 -11.20 -1.56 3.19
N ILE A 59 -9.98 -2.07 3.25
CA ILE A 59 -9.10 -2.26 2.10
C ILE A 59 -8.82 -3.74 1.93
N ASN A 60 -8.77 -4.19 0.68
CA ASN A 60 -8.15 -5.47 0.33
C ASN A 60 -6.95 -5.17 -0.56
N ALA A 61 -5.74 -5.34 -0.03
CA ALA A 61 -4.48 -5.07 -0.71
C ALA A 61 -3.60 -6.31 -0.74
N SER A 62 -3.02 -6.60 -1.89
CA SER A 62 -2.22 -7.79 -2.13
C SER A 62 -1.02 -7.49 -3.00
N LEU A 63 0.17 -7.77 -2.48
CA LEU A 63 1.43 -7.75 -3.23
C LEU A 63 1.56 -8.99 -4.13
N GLU A 64 0.91 -10.10 -3.78
CA GLU A 64 0.85 -11.31 -4.63
C GLU A 64 0.11 -11.04 -5.95
N THR A 65 -0.99 -10.28 -5.90
CA THR A 65 -1.78 -9.89 -7.09
C THR A 65 -1.48 -8.50 -7.61
N ASN A 66 -0.55 -7.78 -6.95
CA ASN A 66 -0.16 -6.40 -7.25
C ASN A 66 -1.35 -5.43 -7.36
N LYS A 67 -2.30 -5.56 -6.43
CA LYS A 67 -3.55 -4.80 -6.47
C LYS A 67 -4.08 -4.45 -5.10
N ALA A 68 -4.74 -3.30 -5.00
CA ALA A 68 -5.68 -2.99 -3.92
C ALA A 68 -7.08 -2.68 -4.46
N THR A 69 -8.09 -2.93 -3.64
CA THR A 69 -9.48 -2.56 -3.90
C THR A 69 -10.11 -2.01 -2.64
N PHE A 70 -10.93 -0.97 -2.79
CA PHE A 70 -11.65 -0.29 -1.72
C PHE A 70 -12.92 0.38 -2.29
N PHE A 71 -13.80 0.90 -1.42
CA PHE A 71 -15.12 1.41 -1.83
C PHE A 71 -15.05 2.49 -2.93
N GLY A 72 -14.01 3.33 -2.92
CA GLY A 72 -13.84 4.48 -3.82
C GLY A 72 -13.03 4.22 -5.09
N GLY A 73 -12.50 3.01 -5.29
CA GLY A 73 -11.59 2.72 -6.40
C GLY A 73 -10.64 1.56 -6.17
N SER A 74 -9.52 1.58 -6.87
CA SER A 74 -8.51 0.52 -6.81
C SER A 74 -7.09 1.06 -6.96
N GLY A 75 -6.10 0.26 -6.56
CA GLY A 75 -4.69 0.53 -6.79
C GLY A 75 -4.07 -0.60 -7.60
N THR A 76 -3.22 -0.28 -8.55
CA THR A 76 -2.33 -1.25 -9.23
C THR A 76 -0.90 -0.97 -8.81
N PHE A 77 -0.17 -2.02 -8.44
CA PHE A 77 1.19 -1.91 -7.90
C PHE A 77 2.23 -2.38 -8.91
N ILE A 78 3.37 -1.72 -8.91
CA ILE A 78 4.62 -2.22 -9.48
C ILE A 78 5.76 -1.80 -8.56
N SER A 79 6.69 -2.73 -8.31
CA SER A 79 7.82 -2.51 -7.38
C SER A 79 7.36 -1.94 -6.03
N ILE A 80 6.49 -2.67 -5.33
CA ILE A 80 6.07 -2.34 -3.97
C ILE A 80 6.34 -3.56 -3.11
N GLU A 81 7.08 -3.36 -2.02
CA GLU A 81 7.52 -4.44 -1.13
C GLU A 81 6.69 -4.50 0.16
N ASN A 82 6.02 -3.40 0.53
CA ASN A 82 5.34 -3.27 1.81
C ASN A 82 3.93 -2.71 1.69
N LEU A 83 3.12 -3.00 2.72
CA LEU A 83 1.76 -2.48 2.86
C LEU A 83 1.55 -1.85 4.23
N ILE A 84 0.83 -0.72 4.24
CA ILE A 84 0.25 -0.14 5.46
C ILE A 84 -1.25 0.01 5.24
N GLY A 85 -2.05 -0.59 6.12
CA GLY A 85 -3.51 -0.53 6.15
C GLY A 85 -4.07 0.85 6.51
N GLY A 86 -5.39 0.91 6.59
CA GLY A 86 -6.20 2.06 6.98
C GLY A 86 -6.64 1.98 8.44
N ASN A 87 -7.84 2.49 8.70
CA ASN A 87 -8.41 2.59 10.04
C ASN A 87 -9.53 1.55 10.32
N ASN A 88 -9.75 0.61 9.40
CA ASN A 88 -10.86 -0.34 9.46
C ASN A 88 -10.35 -1.77 9.24
N GLN A 89 -11.28 -2.72 9.11
CA GLN A 89 -10.94 -4.13 8.97
C GLN A 89 -10.38 -4.41 7.59
N ASP A 90 -9.06 -4.49 7.49
CA ASP A 90 -8.36 -4.67 6.24
C ASP A 90 -7.97 -6.13 5.98
N VAL A 91 -7.75 -6.44 4.71
CA VAL A 91 -7.13 -7.68 4.27
C VAL A 91 -5.82 -7.31 3.57
N LEU A 92 -4.70 -7.62 4.20
CA LEU A 92 -3.37 -7.28 3.71
C LEU A 92 -2.60 -8.57 3.42
N ILE A 93 -2.17 -8.72 2.17
CA ILE A 93 -1.54 -9.95 1.67
C ILE A 93 -0.16 -9.61 1.10
N GLY A 94 0.88 -10.23 1.64
CA GLY A 94 2.24 -10.18 1.11
C GLY A 94 2.41 -10.98 -0.19
N ASN A 95 3.65 -11.34 -0.51
CA ASN A 95 4.02 -12.14 -1.68
C ASN A 95 5.10 -13.18 -1.31
N GLU A 96 5.91 -13.63 -2.27
CA GLU A 96 6.92 -14.67 -1.99
C GLU A 96 8.24 -14.12 -1.42
N VAL A 97 8.38 -12.80 -1.31
CA VAL A 97 9.57 -12.13 -0.75
C VAL A 97 9.28 -11.56 0.63
N SER A 98 10.32 -11.19 1.37
CA SER A 98 10.16 -10.52 2.66
C SER A 98 9.36 -9.21 2.53
N ASN A 99 8.22 -9.15 3.21
CA ASN A 99 7.41 -7.95 3.29
C ASN A 99 7.37 -7.37 4.72
N ARG A 100 7.21 -6.06 4.84
CA ARG A 100 6.71 -5.41 6.05
C ARG A 100 5.24 -5.07 5.85
N ILE A 101 4.36 -5.60 6.69
CA ILE A 101 2.91 -5.36 6.59
C ILE A 101 2.39 -4.87 7.93
N ASP A 102 1.70 -3.73 7.91
CA ASP A 102 1.18 -3.05 9.09
C ASP A 102 -0.33 -2.82 8.96
N GLY A 103 -1.13 -3.45 9.81
CA GLY A 103 -2.59 -3.30 9.84
C GLY A 103 -3.05 -1.92 10.31
N SER A 104 -2.20 -1.20 11.06
CA SER A 104 -2.54 0.09 11.67
C SER A 104 -3.68 0.01 12.68
N PHE A 105 -4.92 0.31 12.30
CA PHE A 105 -6.08 0.23 13.19
C PHE A 105 -7.18 -0.57 12.52
N GLY A 106 -7.91 -1.35 13.30
CA GLY A 106 -8.97 -2.20 12.77
C GLY A 106 -8.82 -3.62 13.26
N GLY A 107 -9.74 -4.50 12.86
CA GLY A 107 -9.56 -5.93 13.06
C GLY A 107 -9.06 -6.52 11.76
N ASP A 108 -7.74 -6.62 11.61
CA ASP A 108 -7.12 -6.87 10.32
C ASP A 108 -6.88 -8.36 10.07
N ARG A 109 -6.79 -8.72 8.80
CA ARG A 109 -6.37 -10.05 8.36
C ARG A 109 -5.09 -9.93 7.57
N ILE A 110 -3.99 -10.42 8.13
CA ILE A 110 -2.65 -10.22 7.57
C ILE A 110 -2.04 -11.57 7.17
N PHE A 111 -1.76 -11.71 5.88
CA PHE A 111 -1.15 -12.91 5.32
C PHE A 111 0.22 -12.57 4.76
N GLY A 112 1.29 -12.85 5.51
CA GLY A 112 2.68 -12.61 5.03
C GLY A 112 3.04 -13.40 3.77
N ARG A 113 2.46 -14.60 3.62
CA ARG A 113 2.79 -15.60 2.58
C ARG A 113 4.18 -16.22 2.82
N ALA A 114 5.06 -16.22 1.82
CA ALA A 114 6.39 -16.81 1.93
C ALA A 114 7.43 -15.70 2.06
N GLY A 115 8.61 -16.02 2.58
CA GLY A 115 9.61 -15.01 2.91
C GLY A 115 9.73 -14.81 4.42
N ASN A 116 10.66 -13.94 4.82
CA ASN A 116 10.85 -13.58 6.22
C ASN A 116 10.13 -12.25 6.46
N ASP A 117 8.88 -12.33 6.87
CA ASP A 117 8.01 -11.15 6.97
C ASP A 117 8.06 -10.50 8.35
N PHE A 118 7.78 -9.20 8.37
CA PHE A 118 7.51 -8.45 9.59
C PHE A 118 6.05 -8.00 9.59
N LEU A 119 5.21 -8.72 10.32
CA LEU A 119 3.77 -8.50 10.38
C LEU A 119 3.39 -7.78 11.68
N ILE A 120 2.69 -6.67 11.55
CA ILE A 120 2.21 -5.84 12.66
C ILE A 120 0.70 -5.78 12.55
N GLY A 121 -0.02 -6.40 13.49
CA GLY A 121 -1.49 -6.33 13.52
C GLY A 121 -1.99 -4.91 13.76
N GLY A 122 -1.33 -4.19 14.67
CA GLY A 122 -1.76 -2.84 15.04
C GLY A 122 -2.78 -2.88 16.17
N ALA A 123 -3.76 -1.98 16.12
CA ALA A 123 -4.79 -1.86 17.15
C ALA A 123 -6.09 -2.55 16.72
N GLY A 124 -6.46 -3.60 17.43
CA GLY A 124 -7.76 -4.27 17.29
C GLY A 124 -7.63 -5.77 17.50
N PHE A 125 -8.51 -6.55 16.87
CA PHE A 125 -8.46 -8.01 16.93
C PHE A 125 -8.05 -8.55 15.56
N ASP A 126 -6.77 -8.91 15.45
CA ASP A 126 -6.11 -9.22 14.19
C ASP A 126 -5.85 -10.73 14.04
N PHE A 127 -5.82 -11.20 12.79
CA PHE A 127 -5.71 -12.63 12.44
C PHE A 127 -4.74 -12.91 11.30
#